data_AF-A0A1V9FU74-F1
#
_entry.id   AF-A0A1V9FU74-F1
#
_cell.length_a   1.000
_cell.length_b   1.000
_cell.length_c   1.000
_cell.angle_alpha   90.00
_cell.angle_beta   90.00
_cell.angle_gamma   90.00
#
_symmetry.space_group_name_H-M   'P 1'
#
loop_
_entity.id
_entity.type
_entity.pdbx_description
1 polymer ?
#
loop_
_entity_poly.entity_id
_entity_poly.type
_entity_poly.pdbx_seq_one_letter_code
_entity_poly.pdbx_strand_id
1 'polypeptide(L)'
;MKPKTTLTLLVIGIGMIVLPAYTSSHIKTTPSTDIRGLAIKYYSGKLKLLGNGLETGSNTTITINPATKIINVSGETVTQEKVNFNITIESIECNLNEKCTAGEAIYHGYIAQKKGAPAKLTLKVEARSGSLVISNSIPGSNNEYLAYVSKWEIIKD
;
A
#
# COMPACT_ATOMS: atom_id res chain seq x y z
N MET A 1 61.14 -51.79 -8.49
CA MET A 1 60.24 -52.60 -9.35
C MET A 1 59.46 -51.66 -10.26
N LYS A 2 59.26 -52.13 -11.50
CA LYS A 2 58.75 -51.45 -12.70
C LYS A 2 57.23 -51.13 -12.64
N PRO A 3 56.70 -50.37 -13.62
CA PRO A 3 55.66 -49.33 -13.48
C PRO A 3 54.27 -49.81 -13.91
N LYS A 4 53.26 -48.91 -13.85
CA LYS A 4 52.06 -48.92 -14.71
C LYS A 4 51.55 -47.46 -14.82
N THR A 5 51.79 -46.75 -15.92
CA THR A 5 51.10 -46.75 -17.23
C THR A 5 49.74 -46.02 -17.21
N THR A 6 49.78 -44.79 -17.73
CA THR A 6 48.89 -44.17 -18.73
C THR A 6 47.36 -44.21 -18.56
N LEU A 7 46.74 -43.03 -18.55
CA LEU A 7 45.46 -42.69 -19.19
C LEU A 7 45.26 -41.16 -19.11
N THR A 8 44.72 -40.35 -20.01
CA THR A 8 44.48 -40.30 -21.46
C THR A 8 44.14 -38.82 -21.74
N LEU A 9 44.53 -38.30 -22.91
CA LEU A 9 44.25 -36.95 -23.41
C LEU A 9 42.74 -36.68 -23.68
N LEU A 10 42.44 -35.39 -23.92
CA LEU A 10 41.28 -34.80 -24.62
C LEU A 10 40.01 -34.64 -23.75
N VAL A 11 39.32 -33.50 -23.70
CA VAL A 11 38.74 -32.78 -24.85
C VAL A 11 38.69 -31.26 -24.62
N ILE A 12 39.02 -30.54 -25.69
CA ILE A 12 38.83 -29.11 -25.93
C ILE A 12 37.33 -28.81 -26.04
N GLY A 13 36.84 -27.85 -25.27
CA GLY A 13 35.48 -27.32 -25.38
C GLY A 13 35.45 -25.82 -25.21
N ILE A 14 35.92 -25.08 -26.22
CA ILE A 14 35.68 -23.64 -26.35
C ILE A 14 34.20 -23.47 -26.68
N GLY A 15 33.38 -23.29 -25.64
CA GLY A 15 32.02 -22.77 -25.79
C GLY A 15 32.10 -21.26 -25.90
N MET A 16 32.17 -20.73 -27.13
CA MET A 16 31.75 -19.36 -27.41
C MET A 16 30.26 -19.25 -27.07
N ILE A 17 29.95 -18.69 -25.90
CA ILE A 17 28.60 -18.19 -25.64
C ILE A 17 28.52 -16.83 -26.33
N VAL A 18 27.89 -16.83 -27.51
CA VAL A 18 27.41 -15.63 -28.17
C VAL A 18 26.28 -15.08 -27.30
N LEU A 19 26.56 -14.05 -26.51
CA LEU A 19 25.52 -13.31 -25.81
C LEU A 19 24.71 -12.53 -26.87
N PRO A 20 23.37 -12.70 -26.92
CA PRO A 20 22.55 -11.84 -27.76
C PRO A 20 22.65 -10.40 -27.25
N ALA A 21 22.82 -9.47 -28.19
CA ALA A 21 22.83 -8.05 -27.95
C ALA A 21 21.60 -7.66 -27.10
N TYR A 22 21.85 -7.12 -25.92
CA TYR A 22 20.83 -6.43 -25.14
C TYR A 22 20.34 -5.26 -25.98
N THR A 23 19.16 -5.44 -26.57
CA THR A 23 18.40 -4.34 -27.12
C THR A 23 18.15 -3.36 -25.98
N SER A 24 18.70 -2.16 -26.13
CA SER A 24 18.42 -1.01 -25.28
C SER A 24 16.90 -0.82 -25.28
N SER A 25 16.26 -1.33 -24.23
CA SER A 25 14.88 -1.02 -23.95
C SER A 25 14.86 0.45 -23.64
N HIS A 26 14.38 1.26 -24.59
CA HIS A 26 13.91 2.60 -24.29
C HIS A 26 12.90 2.47 -23.15
N ILE A 27 13.37 2.66 -21.91
CA ILE A 27 12.52 2.85 -20.75
C ILE A 27 11.77 4.13 -21.08
N LYS A 28 10.54 3.96 -21.53
CA LYS A 28 9.57 5.03 -21.63
C LYS A 28 9.34 5.48 -20.20
N THR A 29 10.10 6.47 -19.75
CA THR A 29 9.89 7.10 -18.45
C THR A 29 8.49 7.68 -18.49
N THR A 30 7.55 6.94 -17.90
CA THR A 30 6.18 7.40 -17.77
C THR A 30 6.27 8.65 -16.89
N PRO A 31 5.61 9.77 -17.26
CA PRO A 31 5.63 10.96 -16.42
C PRO A 31 5.24 10.56 -15.01
N SER A 32 6.08 10.97 -14.08
CA SER A 32 5.97 10.59 -12.69
C SER A 32 4.74 11.31 -12.11
N THR A 33 3.72 10.55 -11.70
CA THR A 33 2.48 11.15 -11.18
C THR A 33 2.62 11.33 -9.69
N ASP A 34 2.76 12.58 -9.24
CA ASP A 34 2.81 12.89 -7.82
C ASP A 34 1.50 12.51 -7.13
N ILE A 35 1.54 11.45 -6.32
CA ILE A 35 0.36 10.92 -5.61
C ILE A 35 -0.18 11.87 -4.54
N ARG A 36 0.58 12.89 -4.14
CA ARG A 36 0.20 13.85 -3.09
C ARG A 36 -1.03 14.67 -3.44
N GLY A 37 -1.31 14.84 -4.73
CA GLY A 37 -2.48 15.58 -5.21
C GLY A 37 -3.63 14.70 -5.70
N LEU A 38 -3.44 13.38 -5.77
CA LEU A 38 -4.40 12.49 -6.42
C LEU A 38 -5.50 12.04 -5.46
N ALA A 39 -6.71 11.96 -5.97
CA ALA A 39 -7.78 11.22 -5.32
C ALA A 39 -7.54 9.71 -5.53
N ILE A 40 -7.41 8.95 -4.44
CA ILE A 40 -7.17 7.50 -4.49
C ILE A 40 -8.26 6.78 -3.70
N LYS A 41 -8.81 5.74 -4.30
CA LYS A 41 -9.78 4.85 -3.67
C LYS A 41 -9.14 3.51 -3.36
N TYR A 42 -9.17 3.13 -2.10
CA TYR A 42 -8.64 1.87 -1.57
C TYR A 42 -9.81 0.95 -1.21
N TYR A 43 -9.64 -0.34 -1.51
CA TYR A 43 -10.59 -1.40 -1.19
C TYR A 43 -9.94 -2.37 -0.22
N SER A 44 -10.68 -2.77 0.81
CA SER A 44 -10.30 -3.84 1.75
C SER A 44 -11.48 -4.77 1.96
N GLY A 45 -11.20 -6.08 2.06
CA GLY A 45 -12.17 -7.09 2.49
C GLY A 45 -11.96 -7.56 3.93
N LYS A 46 -10.91 -7.09 4.61
CA LYS A 46 -10.51 -7.53 5.95
C LYS A 46 -10.06 -6.34 6.79
N LEU A 47 -10.65 -6.23 7.98
CA LEU A 47 -10.22 -5.31 9.02
C LEU A 47 -9.74 -6.11 10.23
N LYS A 48 -8.59 -5.75 10.78
CA LYS A 48 -8.09 -6.29 12.03
C LYS A 48 -8.13 -5.20 13.09
N LEU A 49 -8.83 -5.44 14.19
CA LEU A 49 -8.78 -4.57 15.37
C LEU A 49 -7.51 -4.89 16.15
N LEU A 50 -6.66 -3.89 16.38
CA LEU A 50 -5.37 -4.11 17.04
C LEU A 50 -5.50 -4.32 18.55
N GLY A 51 -6.54 -3.76 19.17
CA GLY A 51 -6.76 -3.88 20.62
C GLY A 51 -7.08 -5.29 21.12
N ASN A 52 -7.66 -6.15 20.28
CA ASN A 52 -8.02 -7.54 20.63
C ASN A 52 -7.57 -8.58 19.58
N GLY A 53 -6.94 -8.13 18.50
CA GLY A 53 -6.50 -8.98 17.39
C GLY A 53 -7.62 -9.55 16.52
N LEU A 54 -8.88 -9.19 16.76
CA LEU A 54 -10.04 -9.74 16.04
C LEU A 54 -10.00 -9.30 14.58
N GLU A 55 -10.08 -10.27 13.67
CA GLU A 55 -10.27 -10.03 12.25
C GLU A 55 -11.75 -10.15 11.88
N THR A 56 -12.26 -9.12 11.23
CA THR A 56 -13.63 -9.10 10.72
C THR A 56 -13.61 -8.99 9.20
N GLY A 57 -14.45 -9.81 8.56
CA GLY A 57 -14.76 -9.65 7.14
C GLY A 57 -15.62 -8.40 6.98
N SER A 58 -15.08 -7.39 6.31
CA SER A 58 -15.80 -6.15 6.02
C SER A 58 -15.39 -5.63 4.66
N ASN A 59 -16.37 -5.32 3.83
CA ASN A 59 -16.14 -4.60 2.58
C ASN A 59 -15.97 -3.13 2.94
N THR A 60 -14.71 -2.69 3.00
CA THR A 60 -14.35 -1.32 3.33
C THR A 60 -13.78 -0.63 2.11
N THR A 61 -14.29 0.57 1.82
CA THR A 61 -13.77 1.49 0.84
C THR A 61 -13.28 2.73 1.55
N ILE A 62 -12.05 3.15 1.27
CA ILE A 62 -11.46 4.38 1.79
C ILE A 62 -11.08 5.23 0.58
N THR A 63 -11.69 6.40 0.44
CA THR A 63 -11.35 7.36 -0.61
C THR A 63 -10.65 8.54 0.02
N ILE A 64 -9.40 8.77 -0.35
CA ILE A 64 -8.60 9.91 0.11
C ILE A 64 -8.53 10.91 -1.03
N ASN A 65 -9.04 12.13 -0.82
CA ASN A 65 -8.91 13.23 -1.76
C ASN A 65 -8.21 14.42 -1.08
N PRO A 66 -6.89 14.59 -1.30
CA PRO A 66 -6.12 15.70 -0.76
C PRO A 66 -6.61 17.08 -1.23
N ALA A 67 -7.06 17.19 -2.48
CA ALA A 67 -7.49 18.46 -3.07
C ALA A 67 -8.76 19.02 -2.39
N THR A 68 -9.70 18.14 -2.03
CA THR A 68 -10.90 18.53 -1.28
C THR A 68 -10.73 18.43 0.24
N LYS A 69 -9.57 17.96 0.72
CA LYS A 69 -9.27 17.72 2.14
C LYS A 69 -10.24 16.75 2.83
N ILE A 70 -10.75 15.76 2.10
CA ILE A 70 -11.70 14.77 2.63
C ILE A 70 -11.15 13.36 2.47
N ILE A 71 -11.25 12.58 3.55
CA ILE A 71 -11.21 11.12 3.49
C ILE A 71 -12.62 10.62 3.75
N ASN A 72 -13.19 9.89 2.79
CA ASN A 72 -14.44 9.18 2.98
C ASN A 72 -14.13 7.72 3.34
N VAL A 73 -14.70 7.24 4.43
CA VAL A 73 -14.64 5.84 4.84
C VAL A 73 -16.03 5.27 4.77
N SER A 74 -16.14 4.15 4.06
CA SER A 74 -17.38 3.43 3.83
C SER A 74 -17.15 1.96 4.16
N GLY A 75 -17.96 1.38 5.03
CA GLY A 75 -17.80 -0.01 5.44
C GLY A 75 -19.13 -0.69 5.65
N GLU A 76 -19.22 -1.95 5.26
CA GLU A 76 -20.36 -2.81 5.57
C GLU A 76 -19.87 -4.18 6.03
N THR A 77 -20.68 -4.84 6.85
CA THR A 77 -20.46 -6.25 7.25
C THR A 77 -21.72 -7.04 6.91
N VAL A 78 -21.64 -8.37 6.94
CA VAL A 78 -22.82 -9.22 6.68
C VAL A 78 -23.95 -9.03 7.70
N THR A 79 -23.66 -8.45 8.86
CA THR A 79 -24.60 -8.27 9.97
C THR A 79 -25.01 -6.82 10.22
N GLN A 80 -24.35 -5.84 9.59
CA GLN A 80 -24.60 -4.42 9.85
C GLN A 80 -24.76 -3.64 8.55
N GLU A 81 -25.70 -2.69 8.58
CA GLU A 81 -25.90 -1.73 7.50
C GLU A 81 -24.64 -0.91 7.23
N LYS A 82 -24.49 -0.49 5.98
CA LYS A 82 -23.37 0.29 5.50
C LYS A 82 -23.21 1.58 6.30
N VAL A 83 -22.05 1.75 6.93
CA VAL A 83 -21.65 2.96 7.63
C VAL A 83 -20.80 3.82 6.70
N ASN A 84 -21.07 5.12 6.68
CA ASN A 84 -20.26 6.10 5.96
C ASN A 84 -19.93 7.27 6.89
N PHE A 85 -18.66 7.69 6.90
CA PHE A 85 -18.27 8.92 7.57
C PHE A 85 -17.12 9.60 6.84
N ASN A 86 -17.00 10.90 7.07
CA ASN A 86 -15.94 11.72 6.52
C ASN A 86 -14.95 12.13 7.61
N ILE A 87 -13.69 12.20 7.22
CA ILE A 87 -12.59 12.76 7.98
C ILE A 87 -12.12 13.99 7.21
N THR A 88 -12.05 15.13 7.89
CA THR A 88 -11.46 16.35 7.33
C THR A 88 -9.95 16.32 7.56
N ILE A 89 -9.18 16.48 6.47
CA ILE A 89 -7.72 16.49 6.49
C ILE A 89 -7.23 17.87 6.94
N GLU A 90 -6.42 17.90 7.99
CA GLU A 90 -5.74 19.10 8.49
C GLU A 90 -4.34 19.22 7.90
N SER A 91 -3.59 18.11 7.83
CA SER A 91 -2.25 18.06 7.25
C SER A 91 -1.91 16.68 6.69
N ILE A 92 -0.91 16.65 5.82
CA ILE A 92 -0.46 15.44 5.11
C ILE A 92 1.07 15.40 5.15
N GLU A 93 1.63 14.30 5.61
CA GLU A 93 3.04 13.96 5.49
C GLU A 93 3.15 12.78 4.52
N CYS A 94 3.71 12.97 3.33
CA CYS A 94 3.69 11.94 2.29
C CYS A 94 5.08 11.67 1.72
N ASN A 95 5.58 10.47 2.03
CA ASN A 95 6.79 9.87 1.47
C ASN A 95 6.47 8.58 0.69
N LEU A 96 5.19 8.28 0.47
CA LEU A 96 4.74 7.16 -0.34
C LEU A 96 5.17 7.41 -1.80
N ASN A 97 5.72 6.40 -2.45
CA ASN A 97 6.14 6.53 -3.84
C ASN A 97 4.94 6.44 -4.80
N GLU A 98 5.15 6.85 -6.04
CA GLU A 98 4.07 6.94 -7.03
C GLU A 98 3.44 5.59 -7.39
N LYS A 99 4.20 4.51 -7.21
CA LYS A 99 3.73 3.14 -7.45
C LYS A 99 3.01 2.54 -6.23
N CYS A 100 2.96 3.26 -5.11
CA CYS A 100 2.44 2.80 -3.82
C CYS A 100 3.09 1.46 -3.37
N THR A 101 4.36 1.25 -3.69
CA THR A 101 5.13 0.03 -3.35
C THR A 101 6.14 0.25 -2.24
N ALA A 102 6.44 1.49 -1.87
CA ALA A 102 7.35 1.85 -0.79
C ALA A 102 6.98 3.21 -0.18
N GLY A 103 7.32 3.39 1.10
CA GLY A 103 7.07 4.60 1.86
C GLY A 103 5.71 4.61 2.56
N GLU A 104 5.34 5.78 3.09
CA GLU A 104 4.10 5.97 3.81
C GLU A 104 3.52 7.38 3.60
N ALA A 105 2.20 7.49 3.76
CA ALA A 105 1.46 8.74 3.83
C ALA A 105 0.68 8.79 5.15
N ILE A 106 0.90 9.86 5.91
CA ILE A 106 0.26 10.13 7.19
C ILE A 106 -0.69 11.31 6.99
N TYR A 107 -1.96 11.08 7.30
CA TYR A 107 -3.03 12.07 7.22
C TYR A 107 -3.47 12.40 8.64
N HIS A 108 -3.26 13.63 9.06
CA HIS A 108 -3.80 14.12 10.32
C HIS A 108 -5.13 14.80 10.03
N GLY A 109 -6.16 14.45 10.79
CA GLY A 109 -7.49 15.00 10.56
C GLY A 109 -8.44 14.81 11.73
N TYR A 110 -9.71 15.11 11.48
CA TYR A 110 -10.75 14.95 12.47
C TYR A 110 -12.08 14.49 11.88
N ILE A 111 -12.89 13.84 12.72
CA ILE A 111 -14.29 13.56 12.45
C ILE A 111 -15.13 14.58 13.22
N ALA A 112 -15.98 15.32 12.50
CA ALA A 112 -16.91 16.25 13.12
C ALA A 112 -17.94 15.49 13.95
N GLN A 113 -18.15 15.92 15.20
CA GLN A 113 -19.19 15.36 16.05
C GLN A 113 -20.42 16.27 16.04
N LYS A 114 -21.62 15.67 16.04
CA LYS A 114 -22.89 16.44 16.10
C LYS A 114 -23.00 17.28 17.38
N LYS A 115 -22.36 16.84 18.45
CA LYS A 115 -22.23 17.53 19.73
C LYS A 115 -20.85 17.20 20.32
N GLY A 116 -20.12 18.20 20.78
CA GLY A 116 -18.80 18.02 21.40
C GLY A 116 -17.63 18.44 20.50
N ALA A 117 -16.42 18.27 21.01
CA ALA A 117 -15.19 18.55 20.28
C ALA A 117 -14.98 17.53 19.13
N PRO A 118 -14.36 17.93 18.01
CA PRO A 118 -13.98 17.00 16.96
C PRO A 118 -13.09 15.87 17.48
N ALA A 119 -13.33 14.65 17.00
CA ALA A 119 -12.43 13.53 17.30
C ALA A 119 -11.23 13.60 16.36
N LYS A 120 -10.05 13.91 16.91
CA LYS A 120 -8.79 13.87 16.15
C LYS A 120 -8.37 12.44 15.85
N LEU A 121 -7.80 12.22 14.69
CA LEU A 121 -7.25 10.95 14.28
C LEU A 121 -6.07 11.12 13.33
N THR A 122 -5.19 10.14 13.33
CA THR A 122 -4.14 9.98 12.34
C THR A 122 -4.44 8.73 11.52
N LEU A 123 -4.57 8.88 10.20
CA LEU A 123 -4.71 7.77 9.27
C LEU A 123 -3.39 7.59 8.53
N LYS A 124 -2.88 6.37 8.49
CA LYS A 124 -1.61 6.04 7.86
C LYS A 124 -1.82 5.03 6.75
N VAL A 125 -1.32 5.35 5.57
CA VAL A 125 -1.23 4.44 4.42
C VAL A 125 0.23 4.06 4.27
N GLU A 126 0.56 2.78 4.41
CA GLU A 126 1.94 2.29 4.40
C GLU A 126 2.09 1.15 3.39
N ALA A 127 3.15 1.20 2.58
CA ALA A 127 3.54 0.06 1.76
C ALA A 127 4.44 -0.88 2.56
N ARG A 128 3.94 -2.10 2.86
CA ARG A 128 4.66 -3.16 3.57
C ARG A 128 4.83 -4.38 2.67
N SER A 129 6.08 -4.71 2.33
CA SER A 129 6.43 -5.95 1.62
C SER A 129 5.58 -6.23 0.38
N GLY A 130 5.30 -5.19 -0.42
CA GLY A 130 4.50 -5.30 -1.64
C GLY A 130 2.98 -5.26 -1.45
N SER A 131 2.49 -5.03 -0.23
CA SER A 131 1.08 -4.80 0.09
C SER A 131 0.87 -3.40 0.68
N LEU A 132 -0.28 -2.79 0.43
CA LEU A 132 -0.69 -1.56 1.09
C LEU A 132 -1.52 -1.87 2.33
N VAL A 133 -1.27 -1.14 3.39
CA VAL A 133 -1.99 -1.28 4.65
C VAL A 133 -2.44 0.10 5.12
N ILE A 134 -3.66 0.19 5.61
CA ILE A 134 -4.21 1.42 6.19
C ILE A 134 -4.47 1.20 7.67
N SER A 135 -3.93 2.06 8.52
CA SER A 135 -4.18 2.05 9.96
C SER A 135 -4.68 3.40 10.44
N ASN A 136 -5.39 3.41 11.57
CA ASN A 136 -5.67 4.63 12.31
C ASN A 136 -5.00 4.61 13.69
N SER A 137 -4.77 5.80 14.22
CA SER A 137 -4.57 6.02 15.65
C SER A 137 -5.45 7.18 16.10
N ILE A 138 -6.13 7.00 17.23
CA ILE A 138 -6.95 8.02 17.86
C ILE A 138 -6.41 8.17 19.29
N PRO A 139 -5.87 9.34 19.67
CA PRO A 139 -5.32 9.54 21.00
C PRO A 139 -6.31 9.16 22.11
N GLY A 140 -5.90 8.27 23.02
CA GLY A 140 -6.74 7.81 24.13
C GLY A 140 -7.82 6.77 23.77
N SER A 141 -7.78 6.21 22.56
CA SER A 141 -8.68 5.13 22.12
C SER A 141 -7.93 3.83 21.90
N ASN A 142 -8.57 2.70 22.23
CA ASN A 142 -8.08 1.35 21.90
C ASN A 142 -8.64 0.84 20.56
N ASN A 143 -9.32 1.70 19.79
CA ASN A 143 -10.01 1.33 18.55
C ASN A 143 -9.12 1.51 17.30
N GLU A 144 -7.85 1.14 17.44
CA GLU A 144 -6.93 1.09 16.31
C GLU A 144 -7.28 -0.12 15.42
N TYR A 145 -7.31 0.11 14.12
CA TYR A 145 -7.56 -0.90 13.11
C TYR A 145 -6.41 -0.96 12.11
N LEU A 146 -6.34 -2.11 11.43
CA LEU A 146 -5.47 -2.38 10.32
C LEU A 146 -6.31 -2.94 9.17
N ALA A 147 -6.36 -2.21 8.05
CA ALA A 147 -7.04 -2.61 6.83
C ALA A 147 -6.00 -3.07 5.80
N TYR A 148 -6.13 -4.31 5.33
CA TYR A 148 -5.29 -4.83 4.26
C TYR A 148 -5.90 -4.45 2.91
N VAL A 149 -5.20 -3.62 2.14
CA VAL A 149 -5.69 -3.15 0.84
C VAL A 149 -5.60 -4.29 -0.17
N SER A 150 -6.74 -4.68 -0.73
CA SER A 150 -6.84 -5.70 -1.78
C SER A 150 -6.71 -5.10 -3.18
N LYS A 151 -7.17 -3.86 -3.36
CA LYS A 151 -7.12 -3.12 -4.63
C LYS A 151 -7.11 -1.62 -4.33
N TRP A 152 -6.49 -0.83 -5.20
CA TRP A 152 -6.62 0.62 -5.20
C TRP A 152 -6.73 1.14 -6.64
N GLU A 153 -7.30 2.32 -6.80
CA GLU A 153 -7.39 3.02 -8.09
C GLU A 153 -7.31 4.53 -7.91
N ILE A 154 -6.64 5.20 -8.85
CA ILE A 154 -6.64 6.66 -8.95
C ILE A 154 -7.98 7.06 -9.57
N ILE A 155 -8.71 7.92 -8.87
CA ILE A 155 -9.93 8.53 -9.41
C ILE A 155 -9.48 9.65 -10.35
N LYS A 156 -9.86 9.55 -11.61
CA LYS A 156 -9.69 10.64 -12.58
C LYS A 156 -10.94 11.51 -12.50
N ASP A 157 -10.73 12.79 -12.27
CA ASP A 157 -11.76 13.81 -12.46
C ASP A 157 -12.11 13.98 -13.95
#